data_AF-A0A7C4GKX7-F1
#
_entry.id   AF-A0A7C4GKX7-F1
#
_cell.length_a   1.000
_cell.length_b   1.000
_cell.length_c   1.000
_cell.angle_alpha   90.00
_cell.angle_beta   90.00
_cell.angle_gamma   90.00
#
_symmetry.space_group_name_H-M   'P 1'
#
loop_
_entity.id
_entity.type
_entity.pdbx_description
1 polymer ?
#
loop_
_entity_poly.entity_id
_entity_poly.type
_entity_poly.pdbx_seq_one_letter_code
_entity_poly.pdbx_strand_id
1 'polypeptide(L)' 'MKILLDTTYLLPAIGIYFKEFPNDTLIRLRHRENQLFISEISIFELSAKGAKYVSAGKLSVERVVRGNKSYSL' A
#
# COMPACT_ATOMS: atom_id res chain seq x y z
N MET A 1 -5.90 -1.93 -19.40
CA MET A 1 -6.66 -0.70 -18.99
C MET A 1 -5.83 0.16 -18.05
N LYS A 2 -6.17 1.44 -17.87
CA LYS A 2 -5.57 2.29 -16.81
C LYS A 2 -6.34 2.11 -15.51
N ILE A 3 -5.67 1.75 -14.43
CA ILE A 3 -6.27 1.49 -13.11
C ILE A 3 -5.59 2.41 -12.11
N LEU A 4 -6.35 3.30 -11.48
CA LEU A 4 -5.90 4.07 -10.33
C LEU A 4 -6.13 3.25 -9.07
N LEU A 5 -5.07 3.04 -8.30
CA LEU A 5 -5.12 2.34 -7.02
C LEU A 5 -5.41 3.34 -5.90
N ASP A 6 -6.33 2.99 -5.01
CA ASP A 6 -6.50 3.70 -3.74
C ASP A 6 -5.52 3.17 -2.67
N THR A 7 -5.48 3.85 -1.53
CA THR A 7 -4.56 3.55 -0.43
C THR A 7 -4.73 2.13 0.14
N THR A 8 -5.91 1.52 0.04
CA THR A 8 -6.21 0.16 0.52
C THR A 8 -5.33 -0.87 -0.16
N TYR A 9 -5.12 -0.70 -1.47
CA TYR A 9 -4.24 -1.56 -2.26
C TYR A 9 -2.76 -1.45 -1.84
N LEU A 10 -2.39 -0.37 -1.14
CA LEU A 10 -1.01 -0.11 -0.70
C LEU A 10 -0.74 -0.60 0.74
N LEU A 11 -1.79 -0.78 1.56
CA LEU A 11 -1.70 -1.22 2.96
C LEU A 11 -0.84 -2.49 3.18
N PRO A 12 -0.86 -3.50 2.28
CA PRO A 12 0.01 -4.67 2.42
C PRO A 12 1.51 -4.33 2.50
N ALA A 13 1.97 -3.25 1.85
CA ALA A 13 3.38 -2.85 1.89
C ALA A 13 3.85 -2.46 3.30
N ILE A 14 2.95 -1.91 4.13
CA ILE A 14 3.22 -1.63 5.55
C ILE A 14 2.79 -2.78 6.47
N GLY A 15 2.36 -3.92 5.93
CA GLY A 15 2.01 -5.12 6.69
C GLY A 15 0.59 -5.16 7.21
N ILE A 16 -0.31 -4.36 6.65
CA ILE A 16 -1.75 -4.40 6.95
C ILE A 16 -2.45 -5.16 5.83
N TYR A 17 -3.11 -6.27 6.18
CA TYR A 17 -3.77 -7.18 5.23
C TYR A 17 -5.26 -7.26 5.51
N PHE A 18 -6.04 -7.45 4.45
CA PHE A 18 -7.48 -7.73 4.51
C PHE A 18 -7.72 -9.17 4.10
N LYS A 19 -8.61 -9.87 4.81
CA LYS A 19 -8.89 -11.29 4.57
C LYS A 19 -9.44 -11.53 3.17
N GLU A 20 -10.17 -10.54 2.65
CA GLU A 20 -10.83 -10.54 1.33
C GLU A 20 -9.90 -10.10 0.21
N PHE A 21 -8.66 -9.67 0.52
CA PHE A 21 -7.72 -9.13 -0.44
C PHE A 21 -6.50 -10.04 -0.58
N PRO A 22 -6.44 -10.93 -1.58
CA PRO A 22 -5.33 -11.86 -1.70
C PRO A 22 -4.02 -11.12 -1.97
N ASN A 23 -2.93 -11.62 -1.39
CA ASN A 23 -1.60 -10.99 -1.40
C ASN A 23 -1.03 -10.76 -2.81
N ASP A 24 -1.49 -11.51 -3.80
CA ASP A 24 -1.07 -11.44 -5.20
C ASP A 24 -1.99 -10.57 -6.08
N THR A 25 -2.94 -9.83 -5.50
CA THR A 25 -3.89 -9.02 -6.28
C THR A 25 -3.20 -7.98 -7.15
N LEU A 26 -2.20 -7.26 -6.63
CA LEU A 26 -1.44 -6.29 -7.43
C LEU A 26 -0.65 -6.97 -8.56
N ILE A 27 -0.12 -8.16 -8.29
CA ILE A 27 0.62 -8.97 -9.28
C ILE A 27 -0.35 -9.36 -10.41
N ARG A 28 -1.52 -9.90 -10.08
CA ARG A 28 -2.56 -10.28 -11.05
C ARG A 28 -3.08 -9.09 -11.83
N LEU A 29 -3.26 -7.92 -11.20
CA LEU A 29 -3.69 -6.72 -11.89
C LEU A 29 -2.65 -6.25 -12.92
N ARG A 30 -1.35 -6.33 -12.58
CA ARG A 30 -0.26 -5.98 -13.48
C ARG A 30 -0.14 -6.94 -14.68
N HIS A 31 -0.33 -8.24 -14.48
CA HIS A 31 -0.23 -9.25 -15.55
C HIS A 31 -1.35 -9.20 -16.60
N ARG A 32 -2.45 -8.48 -16.36
CA ARG A 32 -3.59 -8.36 -17.28
C ARG A 32 -3.50 -7.19 -18.27
N GLU A 33 -2.29 -6.84 -18.72
CA GLU A 33 -2.05 -5.67 -19.61
C GLU A 33 -2.61 -4.35 -19.06
N ASN A 34 -2.65 -4.21 -17.73
CA ASN A 34 -3.09 -2.99 -17.08
C ASN A 34 -1.91 -2.09 -16.73
N GLN A 35 -2.12 -0.79 -16.90
CA GLN A 35 -1.27 0.24 -16.37
C GLN A 35 -1.82 0.64 -15.00
N LEU A 36 -1.01 0.44 -13.96
CA LEU A 36 -1.37 0.80 -12.59
C LEU A 36 -0.83 2.20 -12.28
N PHE A 37 -1.68 3.04 -11.72
CA PHE A 37 -1.35 4.40 -11.29
C PHE A 37 -1.60 4.51 -9.79
N ILE A 38 -0.78 5.29 -9.11
CA ILE A 38 -0.92 5.63 -7.70
C ILE A 38 -0.84 7.15 -7.61
N SER A 39 -1.72 7.76 -6.82
CA SER A 39 -1.61 9.19 -6.49
C SER A 39 -0.62 9.37 -5.35
N GLU A 40 0.20 10.42 -5.38
CA GLU A 40 1.07 10.79 -4.26
C GLU A 40 0.27 11.00 -2.96
N ILE A 41 -0.97 11.48 -3.06
CA ILE A 41 -1.88 11.63 -1.93
C ILE A 41 -2.13 10.27 -1.25
N SER A 42 -2.23 9.18 -2.02
CA SER A 42 -2.40 7.83 -1.47
C SER A 42 -1.15 7.34 -0.72
N ILE A 43 0.05 7.80 -1.10
CA ILE A 43 1.30 7.52 -0.38
C ILE A 43 1.34 8.31 0.94
N PHE A 44 0.90 9.56 0.93
CA PHE A 44 0.73 10.35 2.15
C PHE A 44 -0.30 9.72 3.09
N GLU A 45 -1.44 9.26 2.57
CA GLU A 45 -2.46 8.59 3.36
C GLU A 45 -1.96 7.26 3.93
N LEU A 46 -1.19 6.48 3.15
CA LEU A 46 -0.53 5.26 3.63
C LEU A 46 0.37 5.57 4.83
N SER A 47 1.15 6.66 4.74
CA SER A 47 2.03 7.13 5.81
C SER A 47 1.25 7.53 7.06
N ALA A 48 0.17 8.31 6.89
CA ALA A 48 -0.68 8.75 7.99
C ALA A 48 -1.37 7.57 8.70
N LYS A 49 -1.90 6.60 7.94
CA LYS A 49 -2.44 5.36 8.50
C LYS A 49 -1.35 4.58 9.23
N GLY A 50 -0.18 4.37 8.60
CA GLY A 50 0.96 3.70 9.23
C GLY A 50 1.35 4.32 10.56
N ALA A 51 1.44 5.65 10.64
CA ALA A 51 1.75 6.38 11.87
C ALA A 51 0.74 6.11 12.99
N LYS A 52 -0.56 5.99 12.66
CA LYS A 52 -1.60 5.63 13.64
C LYS A 52 -1.42 4.22 14.20
N TYR A 53 -0.93 3.27 13.41
CA TYR A 53 -0.63 1.91 13.89
C TYR A 53 0.67 1.87 14.71
N VAL A 54 1.66 2.69 14.34
CA VAL A 54 2.89 2.88 15.14
C VAL A 54 2.55 3.46 16.50
N SER A 55 1.75 4.52 16.58
CA SER A 55 1.35 5.13 17.85
C SER A 55 0.55 4.18 18.74
N ALA A 56 -0.15 3.21 18.14
CA ALA A 56 -0.86 2.16 18.84
C ALA A 56 0.01 0.93 19.21
N GLY A 57 1.33 0.97 18.93
CA GLY A 57 2.25 -0.14 19.18
C GLY A 57 2.03 -1.38 18.30
N LYS A 58 1.27 -1.26 17.21
CA LYS A 58 0.89 -2.38 16.32
C LYS A 58 1.83 -2.58 15.14
N LEU A 59 2.59 -1.55 14.77
CA LEU A 59 3.60 -1.60 13.71
C LEU A 59 4.88 -0.89 14.17
N SER A 60 6.01 -1.32 13.63
CA SER A 60 7.27 -0.60 13.80
C SER A 60 7.40 0.52 12.77
N VAL A 61 8.13 1.58 13.11
CA VAL A 61 8.42 2.70 12.19
C VAL A 61 9.14 2.18 10.94
N GLU A 62 10.07 1.25 11.11
CA GLU A 62 10.86 0.66 10.03
C GLU A 62 9.97 -0.07 9.02
N ARG A 63 8.91 -0.75 9.49
CA ARG A 63 7.95 -1.41 8.61
C ARG A 63 7.20 -0.40 7.74
N VAL A 64 6.75 0.71 8.33
CA VAL A 64 6.03 1.77 7.60
C VAL A 64 6.94 2.45 6.59
N VAL A 65 8.16 2.85 6.99
CA VAL A 65 9.13 3.52 6.12
C VAL A 65 9.54 2.62 4.95
N ARG A 66 9.83 1.34 5.21
CA ARG A 66 10.17 0.38 4.14
C ARG A 66 9.00 0.15 3.18
N GLY A 67 7.77 0.09 3.69
CA GLY A 67 6.58 -0.03 2.86
C GLY A 67 6.41 1.16 1.92
N ASN A 68 6.52 2.39 2.44
CA ASN A 68 6.42 3.61 1.65
C ASN A 68 7.45 3.67 0.51
N LYS A 69 8.71 3.29 0.77
CA LYS A 69 9.78 3.23 -0.24
C LYS A 69 9.46 2.32 -1.42
N SER A 70 8.51 1.40 -1.30
CA SER A 70 8.08 0.54 -2.41
C SER A 70 7.27 1.28 -3.47
N TYR A 71 6.78 2.49 -3.14
CA TYR A 71 5.90 3.31 -3.98
C TYR A 71 6.40 4.75 -4.18
N SER A 72 7.46 5.15 -3.48
CA SER A 72 8.13 6.44 -3.70
C SER A 72 9.18 6.23 -4.79
N LEU A 73 9.13 7.03 -5.86
CA LEU A 73 10.22 7.12 -6.84
C LEU A 73 11.40 7.92 -6.26
#